data_AF-A0A2V5VF40-F1
#
_entry.id   AF-A0A2V5VF40-F1
#
_cell.length_a   1.000
_cell.length_b   1.000
_cell.length_c   1.000
_cell.angle_alpha   90.00
_cell.angle_beta   90.00
_cell.angle_gamma   90.00
#
_symmetry.space_group_name_H-M   'P 1'
#
loop_
_entity.id
_entity.type
_entity.pdbx_description
1 polymer ?
#
loop_
_entity_poly.entity_id
_entity_poly.type
_entity_poly.pdbx_seq_one_letter_code
_entity_poly.pdbx_strand_id
1 'polypeptide(L)'
;MTNVVAISSGGYQNLALLSAVTAVRARFFGVKQHANGITDLRLLAEPGFVYQIQSSPNLQAWATLATLTNRTGGIYYLDAEAPGHAVRFYRTKLQ
;
A
#
# COMPACT_ATOMS: atom_id res chain seq x y z
N MET A 1 18.97 -14.32 1.57
CA MET A 1 17.88 -15.03 2.26
C MET A 1 18.12 -14.85 3.75
N THR A 2 17.37 -14.00 4.46
CA THR A 2 17.60 -13.80 5.90
C THR A 2 16.29 -13.45 6.59
N ASN A 3 15.76 -14.42 7.36
CA ASN A 3 14.43 -14.41 7.98
C ASN A 3 14.37 -15.43 9.12
N VAL A 4 14.68 -14.99 10.34
CA VAL A 4 14.64 -15.83 11.55
C VAL A 4 14.15 -14.98 12.72
N VAL A 5 13.38 -15.56 13.64
CA VAL A 5 13.10 -15.07 15.01
C VAL A 5 13.44 -16.22 15.99
N ALA A 6 13.34 -16.01 17.30
CA ALA A 6 13.46 -17.02 18.35
C ALA A 6 12.61 -16.60 19.56
N ILE A 7 11.87 -17.48 20.25
CA ILE A 7 11.11 -17.12 21.47
C ILE A 7 11.06 -18.24 22.52
N SER A 8 12.10 -18.46 23.35
CA SER A 8 12.16 -19.60 24.33
C SER A 8 11.18 -19.45 25.50
N SER A 9 10.48 -20.53 25.85
CA SER A 9 9.74 -20.67 27.11
C SER A 9 9.95 -22.09 27.65
N GLY A 10 10.88 -22.23 28.59
CA GLY A 10 11.07 -23.45 29.39
C GLY A 10 11.93 -24.52 28.71
N GLY A 11 13.21 -24.60 29.08
CA GLY A 11 14.10 -25.76 28.85
C GLY A 11 14.44 -26.14 27.42
N TYR A 12 13.72 -25.62 26.43
CA TYR A 12 13.93 -25.86 25.01
C TYR A 12 14.08 -24.52 24.28
N GLN A 13 15.05 -24.46 23.37
CA GLN A 13 15.41 -23.26 22.63
C GLN A 13 14.37 -23.02 21.57
N ASN A 14 13.57 -21.96 21.66
CA ASN A 14 12.54 -21.74 20.65
C ASN A 14 13.11 -20.81 19.58
N LEU A 15 13.01 -21.24 18.33
CA LEU A 15 13.09 -20.39 17.15
C LEU A 15 11.68 -19.83 16.87
N ALA A 16 11.60 -18.64 16.33
CA ALA A 16 10.46 -18.05 15.69
C ALA A 16 10.89 -17.72 14.25
N LEU A 17 9.98 -17.34 13.38
CA LEU A 17 10.36 -16.93 12.04
C LEU A 17 9.86 -15.51 11.88
N LEU A 18 10.76 -14.58 11.56
CA LEU A 18 10.34 -13.39 10.83
C LEU A 18 10.14 -13.96 9.44
N SER A 19 8.92 -14.28 9.05
CA SER A 19 8.66 -14.18 7.63
C SER A 19 8.90 -12.69 7.31
N ALA A 20 10.04 -12.32 6.72
CA ALA A 20 9.98 -11.30 5.68
C ALA A 20 9.07 -11.90 4.62
N VAL A 21 7.78 -11.70 4.88
CA VAL A 21 6.80 -11.54 3.86
C VAL A 21 7.46 -10.54 2.94
N THR A 22 7.90 -11.03 1.78
CA THR A 22 8.30 -10.13 0.71
C THR A 22 7.03 -9.37 0.44
N ALA A 23 6.87 -8.19 1.04
CA ALA A 23 5.63 -7.43 1.05
C ALA A 23 5.18 -7.37 -0.40
N VAL A 24 4.11 -8.10 -0.73
CA VAL A 24 3.69 -8.21 -2.11
C VAL A 24 3.40 -6.80 -2.56
N ARG A 25 4.05 -6.39 -3.66
CA ARG A 25 3.88 -5.03 -4.20
C ARG A 25 2.39 -4.75 -4.28
N ALA A 26 1.95 -3.66 -3.67
CA ALA A 26 0.58 -3.22 -3.82
C ALA A 26 0.27 -3.07 -5.32
N ARG A 27 -0.81 -3.70 -5.77
CA ARG A 27 -1.19 -3.77 -7.17
C ARG A 27 -2.58 -3.15 -7.33
N PHE A 28 -2.67 -2.15 -8.21
CA PHE A 28 -3.95 -1.63 -8.65
C PHE A 28 -4.69 -2.71 -9.44
N PHE A 29 -5.93 -2.98 -9.06
CA PHE A 29 -6.84 -3.87 -9.80
C PHE A 29 -8.13 -3.17 -10.21
N GLY A 30 -8.36 -1.96 -9.71
CA GLY A 30 -9.43 -1.08 -10.17
C GLY A 30 -8.97 0.37 -10.09
N VAL A 31 -9.05 1.07 -11.21
CA VAL A 31 -8.90 2.52 -11.29
C VAL A 31 -10.09 3.01 -12.11
N LYS A 32 -10.98 3.79 -11.50
CA LYS A 32 -12.18 4.29 -12.15
C LYS A 32 -12.30 5.77 -11.92
N GLN A 33 -12.39 6.54 -13.00
CA GLN A 33 -12.80 7.93 -12.91
C GLN A 33 -14.33 8.00 -13.05
N HIS A 34 -14.98 8.76 -12.18
CA HIS A 34 -16.41 9.04 -12.25
C HIS A 34 -16.69 10.22 -13.17
N ALA A 35 -17.96 10.43 -13.52
CA ALA A 35 -18.38 11.53 -14.39
C ALA A 35 -18.03 12.93 -13.83
N ASN A 36 -17.90 13.05 -12.51
CA ASN A 36 -17.47 14.29 -11.85
C ASN A 36 -15.94 14.44 -11.77
N GLY A 37 -15.16 13.55 -12.39
CA GLY A 37 -13.70 13.58 -12.43
C GLY A 37 -13.00 12.96 -11.21
N ILE A 38 -13.74 12.60 -10.16
CA ILE A 38 -13.21 11.93 -8.97
C ILE A 38 -12.70 10.55 -9.35
N THR A 39 -11.59 10.11 -8.77
CA THR A 39 -10.98 8.81 -9.09
C THR A 39 -11.04 7.83 -7.91
N ASP A 40 -11.65 6.67 -8.14
CA ASP A 40 -11.59 5.51 -7.24
C ASP A 40 -10.34 4.68 -7.53
N LEU A 41 -9.60 4.35 -6.48
CA LEU A 41 -8.45 3.46 -6.51
C LEU A 41 -8.72 2.22 -5.66
N ARG A 42 -8.54 1.05 -6.25
CA ARG A 42 -8.63 -0.26 -5.59
C ARG A 42 -7.34 -1.03 -5.77
N LEU A 43 -6.78 -1.45 -4.65
CA LEU A 43 -5.49 -2.11 -4.59
C LEU A 43 -5.57 -3.39 -3.79
N LEU A 44 -4.86 -4.41 -4.26
CA LEU A 44 -4.50 -5.58 -3.45
C LEU A 44 -3.12 -5.33 -2.88
N ALA A 45 -2.96 -5.55 -1.59
CA ALA A 45 -1.70 -5.36 -0.88
C ALA A 45 -1.63 -6.34 0.29
N GLU A 46 -0.44 -6.54 0.84
CA GLU A 46 -0.26 -7.44 1.97
C GLU A 46 -0.89 -6.85 3.25
N PRO A 47 -1.73 -7.58 4.00
CA PRO A 47 -2.22 -7.14 5.30
C PRO A 47 -1.08 -6.94 6.31
N GLY A 48 -1.28 -6.08 7.30
CA GLY A 48 -0.32 -5.79 8.38
C GLY A 48 0.70 -4.69 8.05
N PHE A 49 0.74 -4.21 6.81
CA PHE A 49 1.67 -3.15 6.38
C PHE A 49 1.00 -1.79 6.22
N VAL A 50 1.82 -0.74 6.29
CA VAL A 50 1.40 0.65 6.04
C VAL A 50 1.83 1.07 4.65
N TYR A 51 0.88 1.58 3.86
CA TYR A 51 1.10 2.03 2.50
C TYR A 51 0.76 3.50 2.35
N GLN A 52 1.58 4.20 1.60
CA GLN A 52 1.31 5.54 1.10
C GLN A 52 0.75 5.46 -0.31
N ILE A 53 -0.42 6.06 -0.52
CA ILE A 53 -0.94 6.35 -1.86
C ILE A 53 -0.41 7.72 -2.24
N GLN A 54 0.21 7.81 -3.41
CA GLN A 54 0.79 9.05 -3.90
C GLN A 54 0.26 9.37 -5.28
N SER A 55 0.17 10.67 -5.58
CA SER A 55 -0.12 11.16 -6.93
C SER A 55 0.96 12.06 -7.47
N SER A 56 1.02 12.17 -8.80
CA SER A 56 1.93 13.07 -9.51
C SER A 56 1.24 13.67 -10.73
N PRO A 57 1.52 14.94 -11.08
CA PRO A 57 1.09 15.50 -12.36
C PRO A 57 2.04 15.14 -13.52
N ASN A 58 3.26 14.68 -13.25
CA ASN A 58 4.33 14.59 -14.25
C ASN A 58 5.29 13.40 -14.10
N LEU A 59 4.93 12.41 -13.26
CA LEU A 59 5.75 11.23 -12.91
C LEU A 59 7.06 11.52 -12.15
N GLN A 60 7.40 12.78 -11.88
CA GLN A 60 8.63 13.18 -11.20
C GLN A 60 8.36 13.64 -9.77
N ALA A 61 7.44 14.59 -9.61
CA ALA A 61 7.05 15.13 -8.31
C ALA A 61 5.88 14.32 -7.75
N TRP A 62 6.09 13.61 -6.65
CA TRP A 62 5.08 12.75 -6.04
C TRP A 62 4.67 13.30 -4.67
N ALA A 63 3.38 13.55 -4.50
CA ALA A 63 2.78 13.98 -3.25
C ALA A 63 2.00 12.83 -2.60
N THR A 64 2.09 12.71 -1.28
CA THR A 64 1.31 11.73 -0.53
C THR A 64 -0.13 12.21 -0.39
N LEU A 65 -1.07 11.38 -0.86
CA LEU A 65 -2.51 11.59 -0.73
C LEU A 65 -3.05 11.00 0.57
N ALA A 66 -2.58 9.81 0.95
CA ALA A 66 -2.96 9.14 2.17
C ALA A 66 -1.91 8.14 2.64
N THR A 67 -1.88 7.89 3.95
CA THR A 67 -1.12 6.81 4.59
C THR A 67 -2.12 5.88 5.26
N LEU A 68 -2.16 4.62 4.85
CA LEU A 68 -3.20 3.67 5.24
C LEU A 68 -2.57 2.36 5.73
N THR A 69 -3.02 1.87 6.89
CA THR A 69 -2.70 0.51 7.34
C THR A 69 -3.61 -0.47 6.65
N ASN A 70 -3.06 -1.37 5.84
CA ASN A 70 -3.83 -2.43 5.21
C ASN A 70 -4.10 -3.54 6.22
N ARG A 71 -5.37 -3.74 6.60
CA ARG A 71 -5.74 -4.76 7.60
C ARG A 71 -6.32 -6.03 6.98
N THR A 72 -6.85 -5.94 5.77
CA THR A 72 -7.71 -6.98 5.18
C THR A 72 -7.20 -7.50 3.84
N GLY A 73 -6.13 -6.93 3.31
CA GLY A 73 -5.55 -7.32 2.01
C GLY A 73 -5.99 -6.43 0.85
N GLY A 74 -6.96 -5.55 1.09
CA GLY A 74 -7.48 -4.60 0.13
C GLY A 74 -7.38 -3.17 0.64
N ILE A 75 -7.01 -2.25 -0.25
CA ILE A 75 -7.04 -0.81 0.01
C ILE A 75 -8.02 -0.18 -0.98
N TYR A 76 -8.93 0.61 -0.44
CA TYR A 76 -9.82 1.48 -1.20
C TYR A 76 -9.49 2.93 -0.87
N TYR A 77 -9.35 3.77 -1.90
CA TYR A 77 -9.12 5.19 -1.74
C TYR A 77 -9.87 5.99 -2.80
N LEU A 78 -10.47 7.09 -2.35
CA LEU A 78 -11.20 8.03 -3.18
C LEU A 78 -10.39 9.32 -3.30
N ASP A 79 -9.97 9.66 -4.51
CA ASP A 79 -9.26 10.90 -4.79
C ASP A 79 -10.23 11.98 -5.26
N ALA A 80 -10.83 12.68 -4.29
CA ALA A 80 -11.82 13.74 -4.54
C ALA A 80 -11.22 14.97 -5.22
N GLU A 81 -9.91 15.19 -5.10
CA GLU A 81 -9.20 16.33 -5.68
C GLU A 81 -8.80 16.08 -7.14
N ALA A 82 -8.94 14.85 -7.66
CA ALA A 82 -8.61 14.51 -9.05
C ALA A 82 -9.20 15.46 -10.12
N PRO A 83 -10.45 15.96 -10.01
CA PRO A 83 -11.02 16.89 -10.99
C PRO A 83 -10.24 18.20 -11.15
N GLY A 84 -9.54 18.64 -10.10
CA GLY A 84 -8.71 19.86 -10.13
C GLY A 84 -7.40 19.72 -10.91
N HIS A 85 -7.11 18.53 -11.45
CA HIS A 85 -5.85 18.23 -12.11
C HIS A 85 -6.09 17.63 -13.51
N ALA A 86 -5.55 18.29 -14.53
CA ALA A 86 -5.67 17.83 -15.92
C ALA A 86 -5.06 16.44 -16.17
N VAL A 87 -3.99 16.11 -15.43
CA VAL A 87 -3.33 14.80 -15.47
C VAL A 87 -2.99 14.37 -14.05
N ARG A 88 -3.23 13.10 -13.74
CA ARG A 88 -2.95 12.54 -12.42
C ARG A 88 -2.48 11.09 -12.54
N PHE A 89 -1.23 10.86 -12.14
CA PHE A 89 -0.62 9.54 -12.05
C PHE A 89 -0.66 9.04 -10.61
N TYR A 90 -0.75 7.73 -10.41
CA TYR A 90 -0.84 7.12 -9.09
C TYR A 90 0.26 6.10 -8.88
N ARG A 91 0.78 6.03 -7.65
CA ARG A 91 1.65 4.95 -7.20
C ARG A 91 1.42 4.65 -5.73
N THR A 92 1.90 3.48 -5.32
CA THR A 92 2.00 3.10 -3.91
C THR A 92 3.44 3.04 -3.45
N LYS A 93 3.68 3.43 -2.21
CA LYS A 93 4.96 3.25 -1.53
C LYS A 93 4.72 2.54 -0.19
N LEU A 94 5.48 1.48 0.09
CA LEU A 94 5.51 0.86 1.41
C LEU A 94 6.23 1.79 2.39
N GLN A 95 5.67 2.01 3.58
CA GLN A 95 6.28 2.85 4.60
C GLN A 95 7.34 2.10 5.42
#